data_AF-A0A413IHB5-F1
#
_entry.id   AF-A0A413IHB5-F1
#
_cell.length_a   1.000
_cell.length_b   1.000
_cell.length_c   1.000
_cell.angle_alpha   90.00
_cell.angle_beta   90.00
_cell.angle_gamma   90.00
#
_symmetry.space_group_name_H-M   'P 1'
#
loop_
_entity.id
_entity.type
_entity.pdbx_description
1 polymer ?
#
loop_
_entity_poly.entity_id
_entity_poly.type
_entity_poly.pdbx_seq_one_letter_code
_entity_poly.pdbx_strand_id
1 'polypeptide(L)'
;MCFENVSLQEALMKARQENKPLFVYCYTSYGLSMYMSDKVLKNKKVTDLLSSKFICVCVNCEVDGIKVVEDVLKYSLKITPVFLIVRPDGAIQHKMPAIKGVDNFIHQIELGLNQNTCWESKHQRYLDGAMSKKELVDYYLLLKHLGEKEARVAYEKLNILLTDEDRVQANFWNLTFESEYNSVEFKFLLANLFVFKQNVGDEEVENFVFSLCKRVVNHYYGLLMTNFLQDMEKAKLAFKELISYISCLDVKNKDHLLDQVMILNYYSEGDMSQVLNVLDTVLGTDADQTTMAMGIRLVERKGNKEDLQRIIAFEDDLLAKSPEKSRMAIQKVFDRIKGKM
;
A
#
# COMPACT_ATOMS: atom_id res chain seq x y z
N MET A 1 -18.18 26.25 4.90
CA MET A 1 -16.92 25.71 4.34
C MET A 1 -15.80 26.04 5.31
N CYS A 2 -14.89 25.11 5.58
CA CYS A 2 -13.75 25.35 6.47
C CYS A 2 -12.61 26.11 5.78
N PHE A 3 -12.50 25.97 4.45
CA PHE A 3 -11.39 26.52 3.66
C PHE A 3 -11.79 27.82 2.96
N GLU A 4 -10.90 28.81 3.04
CA GLU A 4 -11.06 30.10 2.40
C GLU A 4 -10.61 30.06 0.94
N ASN A 5 -11.30 30.79 0.08
CA ASN A 5 -10.97 30.93 -1.34
C ASN A 5 -10.02 32.11 -1.56
N VAL A 6 -8.81 32.00 -1.02
CA VAL A 6 -7.73 32.99 -1.12
C VAL A 6 -6.41 32.29 -1.45
N SER A 7 -5.43 33.03 -1.98
CA SER A 7 -4.09 32.50 -2.22
C SER A 7 -3.37 32.15 -0.92
N LEU A 8 -2.35 31.28 -1.00
CA LEU A 8 -1.51 30.93 0.15
C LEU A 8 -0.86 32.16 0.81
N GLN A 9 -0.44 33.13 -0.01
CA GLN A 9 0.17 34.37 0.48
C GLN A 9 -0.84 35.24 1.24
N GLU A 10 -2.05 35.41 0.72
CA GLU A 10 -3.13 36.15 1.39
C GLU A 10 -3.54 35.47 2.70
N ALA A 11 -3.65 34.14 2.70
CA ALA A 11 -3.97 33.37 3.90
C ALA A 11 -2.88 33.55 4.99
N LEU A 12 -1.60 33.56 4.60
CA LEU A 12 -0.49 33.82 5.53
C LEU A 12 -0.51 35.26 6.05
N MET A 13 -0.83 36.24 5.22
CA MET A 13 -1.01 37.63 5.67
C MET A 13 -2.14 37.75 6.70
N LYS A 14 -3.27 37.08 6.45
CA LYS A 14 -4.40 37.02 7.40
C LYS A 14 -4.01 36.33 8.71
N ALA A 15 -3.26 35.22 8.62
CA ALA A 15 -2.74 34.50 9.79
C ALA A 15 -1.87 35.40 10.68
N ARG A 16 -1.04 36.26 10.08
CA ARG A 16 -0.25 37.29 10.78
C ARG A 16 -1.13 38.33 11.47
N GLN A 17 -2.15 38.83 10.77
CA GLN A 17 -3.05 39.86 11.29
C GLN A 17 -3.89 39.35 12.47
N GLU A 18 -4.39 38.12 12.38
CA GLU A 18 -5.25 37.51 13.40
C GLU A 18 -4.45 36.78 14.49
N ASN A 19 -3.12 36.68 14.34
CA ASN A 19 -2.24 35.86 15.18
C ASN A 19 -2.77 34.42 15.35
N LYS A 20 -3.30 33.86 14.26
CA LYS A 20 -3.95 32.54 14.22
C LYS A 20 -3.16 31.61 13.28
N PRO A 21 -2.85 30.36 13.68
CA PRO A 21 -2.09 29.45 12.84
C PRO A 21 -2.85 29.13 11.54
N LEU A 22 -2.08 28.86 10.48
CA LEU A 22 -2.58 28.51 9.16
C LEU A 22 -2.51 27.00 8.96
N PHE A 23 -3.61 26.42 8.48
CA PHE A 23 -3.70 25.04 8.03
C PHE A 23 -3.72 25.02 6.51
N VAL A 24 -2.68 24.44 5.90
CA VAL A 24 -2.52 24.39 4.44
C VAL A 24 -2.74 22.97 3.97
N TYR A 25 -3.67 22.77 3.04
CA TYR A 25 -3.89 21.50 2.36
C TYR A 25 -3.39 21.57 0.91
N CYS A 26 -2.26 20.92 0.65
CA CYS A 26 -1.65 20.83 -0.68
C CYS A 26 -2.12 19.55 -1.37
N TYR A 27 -2.83 19.67 -2.49
CA TYR A 27 -3.58 18.54 -3.06
C TYR A 27 -3.58 18.51 -4.59
N THR A 28 -4.05 17.38 -5.12
CA THR A 28 -4.39 17.15 -6.53
C THR A 28 -5.86 16.71 -6.64
N SER A 29 -6.44 16.78 -7.83
CA SER A 29 -7.85 16.48 -8.07
C SER A 29 -8.13 14.98 -8.27
N TYR A 30 -7.13 14.12 -8.06
CA TYR A 30 -7.20 12.67 -8.26
C TYR A 30 -6.50 11.88 -7.14
N GLY A 31 -6.64 10.56 -7.18
CA GLY A 31 -5.92 9.65 -6.29
C GLY A 31 -6.30 9.80 -4.82
N LEU A 32 -5.29 9.76 -3.93
CA LEU A 32 -5.50 9.81 -2.48
C LEU A 32 -6.08 11.15 -2.01
N SER A 33 -5.80 12.24 -2.72
CA SER A 33 -6.35 13.58 -2.45
C SER A 33 -7.89 13.59 -2.50
N MET A 34 -8.50 12.88 -3.46
CA MET A 34 -9.97 12.77 -3.53
C MET A 34 -10.54 12.12 -2.28
N TYR A 35 -9.92 11.03 -1.80
CA TYR A 35 -10.34 10.37 -0.58
C TYR A 35 -10.25 11.30 0.63
N MET A 36 -9.14 12.03 0.78
CA MET A 36 -8.98 12.98 1.88
C MET A 36 -10.04 14.07 1.84
N SER A 37 -10.26 14.68 0.67
CA SER A 37 -11.28 15.72 0.47
C SER A 37 -12.69 15.20 0.75
N ASP A 38 -13.04 14.01 0.29
CA ASP A 38 -14.41 13.50 0.35
C ASP A 38 -14.78 12.79 1.65
N LYS A 39 -13.82 12.11 2.29
CA LYS A 39 -14.08 11.24 3.44
C LYS A 39 -13.54 11.81 4.75
N VAL A 40 -12.45 12.57 4.71
CA VAL A 40 -11.78 13.07 5.92
C VAL A 40 -12.12 14.54 6.17
N LEU A 41 -11.81 15.43 5.22
CA LEU A 41 -11.97 16.88 5.40
C LEU A 41 -13.43 17.34 5.48
N LYS A 42 -14.36 16.64 4.80
CA LYS A 42 -15.81 16.88 4.90
C LYS A 42 -16.43 16.34 6.19
N ASN A 43 -15.69 15.58 7.00
CA ASN A 43 -16.21 15.10 8.27
C ASN A 43 -16.42 16.27 9.23
N LYS A 44 -17.57 16.30 9.92
CA LYS A 44 -17.94 17.39 10.82
C LYS A 44 -16.92 17.60 11.95
N LYS A 45 -16.41 16.53 12.58
CA LYS A 45 -15.42 16.63 13.65
C LYS A 45 -14.15 17.35 13.18
N VAL A 46 -13.69 17.00 11.97
CA VAL A 46 -12.51 17.62 11.34
C VAL A 46 -12.78 19.07 10.98
N THR A 47 -13.92 19.34 10.33
CA THR A 47 -14.33 20.71 9.94
C THR A 47 -14.41 21.63 11.16
N ASP A 48 -15.06 21.18 12.24
CA ASP A 48 -15.24 21.96 13.47
C ASP A 48 -13.88 22.22 14.16
N LEU A 49 -13.02 21.20 14.26
CA LEU A 49 -11.66 21.34 14.78
C LEU A 49 -10.86 22.37 13.98
N LEU A 50 -10.86 22.22 12.65
CA LEU A 50 -10.06 23.07 11.77
C LEU A 50 -10.51 24.53 11.81
N SER A 51 -11.82 24.78 11.68
CA SER A 51 -12.38 26.13 11.68
C SER A 51 -12.17 26.85 13.03
N SER A 52 -12.24 26.11 14.15
CA SER A 52 -12.01 26.69 15.48
C SER A 52 -10.56 27.07 15.73
N LYS A 53 -9.59 26.34 15.17
CA LYS A 53 -8.16 26.50 15.50
C LYS A 53 -7.35 27.24 14.45
N PHE A 54 -7.74 27.18 13.17
CA PHE A 54 -6.90 27.65 12.08
C PHE A 54 -7.61 28.62 11.15
N ILE A 55 -6.81 29.39 10.40
CA ILE A 55 -7.20 29.84 9.07
C ILE A 55 -6.89 28.68 8.12
N CYS A 56 -7.82 28.25 7.27
CA CYS A 56 -7.59 27.09 6.41
C CYS A 56 -7.56 27.49 4.94
N VAL A 57 -6.54 27.04 4.22
CA VAL A 57 -6.36 27.30 2.78
C VAL A 57 -6.00 26.00 2.07
N CYS A 58 -6.46 25.87 0.82
CA CYS A 58 -6.06 24.78 -0.06
C CYS A 58 -5.13 25.31 -1.14
N VAL A 59 -4.15 24.51 -1.56
CA VAL A 59 -3.29 24.77 -2.71
C VAL A 59 -3.47 23.63 -3.71
N ASN A 60 -4.05 23.93 -4.86
CA ASN A 60 -4.18 22.96 -5.93
C ASN A 60 -2.85 22.89 -6.67
N CYS A 61 -2.09 21.83 -6.41
CA CYS A 61 -0.74 21.69 -6.95
C CYS A 61 -0.69 21.48 -8.48
N GLU A 62 -1.83 21.16 -9.11
CA GLU A 62 -1.96 21.04 -10.57
C GLU A 62 -2.19 22.40 -11.23
N VAL A 63 -2.95 23.28 -10.57
CA VAL A 63 -3.37 24.58 -11.11
C VAL A 63 -2.43 25.69 -10.67
N ASP A 64 -2.17 25.78 -9.37
CA ASP A 64 -1.33 26.81 -8.75
C ASP A 64 0.16 26.47 -8.92
N GLY A 65 0.47 25.19 -9.10
CA GLY A 65 1.83 24.68 -9.18
C GLY A 65 2.49 24.50 -7.81
N ILE A 66 3.30 23.45 -7.69
CA ILE A 66 3.99 23.09 -6.44
C ILE A 66 4.90 24.22 -5.92
N LYS A 67 5.44 25.05 -6.82
CA LYS A 67 6.36 26.15 -6.47
C LYS A 67 5.74 27.21 -5.56
N VAL A 68 4.42 27.42 -5.59
CA VAL A 68 3.77 28.41 -4.71
C VAL A 68 4.06 28.12 -3.23
N VAL A 69 4.09 26.85 -2.85
CA VAL A 69 4.42 26.44 -1.48
C VAL A 69 5.90 26.67 -1.18
N GLU A 70 6.78 26.42 -2.14
CA GLU A 70 8.21 26.66 -2.00
C GLU A 70 8.52 28.17 -1.91
N ASP A 71 7.86 28.99 -2.70
CA ASP A 71 8.08 30.43 -2.74
C ASP A 71 7.60 31.10 -1.45
N VAL A 72 6.42 30.71 -0.95
CA VAL A 72 5.79 31.32 0.23
C VAL A 72 6.30 30.73 1.55
N LEU A 73 6.44 29.40 1.63
CA LEU A 73 6.78 28.70 2.89
C LEU A 73 8.20 28.11 2.91
N LYS A 74 8.99 28.32 1.85
CA LYS A 74 10.36 27.78 1.72
C LYS A 74 10.41 26.26 1.87
N TYR A 75 9.35 25.59 1.45
CA TYR A 75 9.23 24.14 1.54
C TYR A 75 8.94 23.52 0.17
N SER A 76 9.88 22.68 -0.27
CA SER A 76 9.80 22.00 -1.56
C SER A 76 9.03 20.68 -1.42
N LEU A 77 7.72 20.74 -1.64
CA LEU A 77 6.83 19.58 -1.63
C LEU A 77 7.29 18.48 -2.60
N LYS A 78 7.29 17.23 -2.14
CA LYS A 78 7.70 16.05 -2.92
C LYS A 78 6.56 15.13 -3.31
N ILE A 79 5.47 15.17 -2.55
CA ILE A 79 4.29 14.35 -2.77
C ILE A 79 3.02 15.17 -2.57
N THR A 80 1.90 14.63 -3.01
CA THR A 80 0.56 15.09 -2.66
C THR A 80 -0.34 13.90 -2.35
N PRO A 81 -1.33 14.07 -1.45
CA PRO A 81 -1.56 15.26 -0.64
C PRO A 81 -0.61 15.39 0.55
N VAL A 82 -0.37 16.62 0.99
CA VAL A 82 0.35 16.97 2.23
C VAL A 82 -0.44 18.04 2.96
N PHE A 83 -0.44 17.98 4.29
CA PHE A 83 -1.01 19.03 5.13
C PHE A 83 0.07 19.66 5.99
N LEU A 84 -0.02 20.98 6.17
CA LEU A 84 0.94 21.77 6.93
C LEU A 84 0.21 22.57 8.01
N ILE A 85 0.81 22.63 9.19
CA ILE A 85 0.49 23.63 10.20
C ILE A 85 1.61 24.66 10.18
N VAL A 86 1.24 25.90 9.87
CA VAL A 86 2.14 27.03 9.69
C VAL A 86 1.84 28.07 10.76
N ARG A 87 2.88 28.53 11.45
CA ARG A 87 2.78 29.60 12.44
C ARG A 87 2.50 30.94 11.75
N PRO A 88 1.93 31.94 12.45
CA PRO A 88 1.71 33.27 11.87
C PRO A 88 2.96 33.88 11.25
N ASP A 89 4.15 33.67 11.81
CA ASP A 89 5.41 34.16 11.24
C ASP A 89 5.77 33.53 9.87
N GLY A 90 5.14 32.42 9.48
CA GLY A 90 5.37 31.69 8.25
C GLY A 90 6.23 30.43 8.42
N ALA A 91 6.71 30.13 9.63
CA ALA A 91 7.46 28.92 9.89
C ALA A 91 6.55 27.68 9.94
N ILE A 92 6.98 26.58 9.33
CA ILE A 92 6.26 25.31 9.36
C ILE A 92 6.48 24.61 10.71
N GLN A 93 5.43 24.49 11.50
CA GLN A 93 5.45 23.78 12.79
C GLN A 93 5.23 22.28 12.62
N HIS A 94 4.31 21.88 11.73
CA HIS A 94 3.98 20.48 11.51
C HIS A 94 3.80 20.17 10.03
N LYS A 95 4.36 19.03 9.61
CA LYS A 95 4.17 18.42 8.29
C LYS A 95 3.50 17.07 8.51
N MET A 96 2.44 16.79 7.76
CA MET A 96 1.77 15.50 7.82
C MET A 96 1.43 14.98 6.42
N PRO A 97 1.75 13.71 6.12
CA PRO A 97 1.29 13.06 4.89
C PRO A 97 -0.22 12.80 4.96
N ALA A 98 -0.81 12.30 3.87
CA ALA A 98 -2.17 11.78 3.95
C ALA A 98 -2.27 10.60 4.90
N ILE A 99 -3.19 10.70 5.86
CA ILE A 99 -3.54 9.60 6.76
C ILE A 99 -5.02 9.29 6.61
N LYS A 100 -5.32 8.03 6.32
CA LYS A 100 -6.71 7.56 6.23
C LYS A 100 -7.31 7.39 7.62
N GLY A 101 -8.61 7.68 7.71
CA GLY A 101 -9.38 7.56 8.95
C GLY A 101 -9.51 8.91 9.65
N VAL A 102 -10.74 9.25 10.03
CA VAL A 102 -11.08 10.55 10.63
C VAL A 102 -10.38 10.76 11.96
N ASP A 103 -10.43 9.78 12.86
CA ASP A 103 -9.86 9.92 14.20
C ASP A 103 -8.31 9.95 14.16
N ASN A 104 -7.70 9.14 13.28
CA ASN A 104 -6.25 9.19 13.04
C ASN A 104 -5.79 10.56 12.53
N PHE A 105 -6.56 11.17 11.62
CA PHE A 105 -6.26 12.49 11.08
C PHE A 105 -6.39 13.60 12.15
N ILE A 106 -7.45 13.55 12.97
CA ILE A 106 -7.61 14.46 14.11
C ILE A 106 -6.43 14.34 15.07
N HIS A 107 -6.03 13.11 15.41
CA HIS A 107 -4.88 12.88 16.28
C HIS A 107 -3.58 13.51 15.75
N GLN A 108 -3.32 13.46 14.44
CA GLN A 108 -2.16 14.16 13.87
C GLN A 108 -2.24 15.67 13.99
N ILE A 109 -3.42 16.26 13.84
CA ILE A 109 -3.60 17.70 14.04
C ILE A 109 -3.28 18.07 15.49
N GLU A 110 -3.74 17.27 16.45
CA GLU A 110 -3.44 17.48 17.88
C GLU A 110 -1.95 17.37 18.19
N LEU A 111 -1.27 16.34 17.66
CA LEU A 111 0.19 16.20 17.77
C LEU A 111 0.92 17.39 17.13
N GLY A 112 0.42 17.90 16.01
CA GLY A 112 0.98 19.04 15.30
C GLY A 112 0.82 20.36 16.04
N LEU A 113 -0.27 20.53 16.81
CA LEU A 113 -0.52 21.73 17.62
C LEU A 113 0.36 21.80 18.87
N ASN A 114 0.80 20.66 19.40
CA ASN A 114 1.64 20.59 20.59
C ASN A 114 3.13 20.74 20.23
N GLN A 115 3.78 21.76 20.79
CA GLN A 115 5.18 22.10 20.53
C GLN A 115 6.18 20.99 20.89
N ASN A 116 5.81 20.06 21.77
CA ASN A 116 6.69 18.95 22.16
C ASN A 116 6.54 17.72 21.25
N THR A 117 5.50 17.67 20.42
CA THR A 117 5.17 16.51 19.57
C THR A 117 5.14 16.83 18.08
N CYS A 118 5.16 18.11 17.72
CA CYS A 118 5.11 18.58 16.34
C CYS A 118 6.35 18.14 15.54
N TRP A 119 6.31 18.39 14.22
CA TRP A 119 7.39 17.95 13.33
C TRP A 119 8.67 18.74 13.63
N GLU A 120 8.56 20.04 13.88
CA GLU A 120 9.70 20.91 14.16
C GLU A 120 10.51 20.40 15.38
N SER A 121 9.83 20.09 16.48
CA SER A 121 10.49 19.52 17.68
C SER A 121 11.11 18.15 17.43
N LYS A 122 10.43 17.26 16.71
CA LYS A 122 11.00 15.97 16.28
C LYS A 122 12.23 16.18 15.40
N HIS A 123 12.17 17.10 14.43
CA HIS A 123 13.30 17.38 13.54
C HIS A 123 14.50 17.91 14.32
N GLN A 124 14.29 18.83 15.28
CA GLN A 124 15.37 19.34 16.11
C GLN A 124 16.03 18.22 16.93
N ARG A 125 15.24 17.36 17.57
CA ARG A 125 15.77 16.21 18.32
C ARG A 125 16.55 15.23 17.46
N TYR A 126 16.16 15.07 16.19
CA TYR A 126 16.93 14.28 15.23
C TYR A 126 18.28 14.94 14.91
N LEU A 127 18.32 16.26 14.70
CA LEU A 127 19.55 17.01 14.46
C LEU A 127 20.51 16.96 15.66
N ASP A 128 19.96 17.01 16.87
CA ASP A 128 20.72 16.96 18.13
C ASP A 128 21.20 15.53 18.48
N GLY A 129 20.77 14.52 17.73
CA GLY A 129 21.08 13.11 18.04
C GLY A 129 20.41 12.60 19.31
N ALA A 130 19.35 13.26 19.78
CA ALA A 130 18.68 13.01 21.05
C ALA A 130 17.45 12.08 20.94
N MET A 131 17.34 11.33 19.84
CA MET A 131 16.24 10.37 19.62
C MET A 131 16.60 8.99 20.16
N SER A 132 15.64 8.36 20.84
CA SER A 132 15.67 6.91 21.06
C SER A 132 15.51 6.15 19.74
N LYS A 133 15.84 4.85 19.73
CA LYS A 133 15.66 3.97 18.55
C LYS A 133 14.24 4.04 17.99
N LYS A 134 13.23 3.98 18.86
CA LYS A 134 11.81 4.02 18.46
C LYS A 134 11.42 5.36 17.86
N GLU A 135 11.86 6.46 18.47
CA GLU A 135 11.59 7.80 17.94
C GLU A 135 12.25 8.02 16.58
N LEU A 136 13.45 7.46 16.38
CA LEU A 136 14.13 7.52 15.11
C LEU A 136 13.40 6.70 14.03
N VAL A 137 12.80 5.55 14.38
CA VAL A 137 11.92 4.80 13.46
C VAL A 137 10.68 5.61 13.10
N ASP A 138 9.97 6.15 14.09
CA ASP A 138 8.78 7.00 13.83
C ASP A 138 9.12 8.20 12.94
N TYR A 139 10.29 8.80 13.17
CA TYR A 139 10.77 9.94 12.40
C TYR A 139 11.16 9.56 10.96
N TYR A 140 11.87 8.44 10.78
CA TYR A 140 12.16 7.88 9.46
C TYR A 140 10.88 7.63 8.66
N LEU A 141 9.89 6.98 9.25
CA LEU A 141 8.63 6.67 8.58
C LEU A 141 7.88 7.95 8.20
N LEU A 142 7.88 8.97 9.06
CA LEU A 142 7.31 10.27 8.73
C LEU A 142 8.01 10.90 7.53
N LEU A 143 9.34 10.93 7.50
CA LEU A 143 10.11 11.47 6.38
C LEU A 143 9.86 10.67 5.08
N LYS A 144 9.85 9.34 5.16
CA LYS A 144 9.55 8.45 4.03
C LYS A 144 8.18 8.77 3.45
N HIS A 145 7.16 8.87 4.30
CA HIS A 145 5.80 9.19 3.87
C HIS A 145 5.63 10.63 3.38
N LEU A 146 6.52 11.56 3.74
CA LEU A 146 6.56 12.92 3.19
C LEU A 146 7.40 13.01 1.90
N GLY A 147 8.08 11.93 1.50
CA GLY A 147 9.00 11.93 0.37
C GLY A 147 10.27 12.76 0.60
N GLU A 148 10.62 13.03 1.85
CA GLU A 148 11.77 13.86 2.23
C GLU A 148 13.07 13.09 1.97
N LYS A 149 14.08 13.78 1.42
CA LYS A 149 15.35 13.14 1.02
C LYS A 149 16.13 12.60 2.23
N GLU A 150 15.96 13.25 3.37
CA GLU A 150 16.53 12.92 4.67
C GLU A 150 16.08 11.55 5.17
N ALA A 151 14.97 11.00 4.66
CA ALA A 151 14.48 9.68 5.02
C ALA A 151 15.57 8.61 4.82
N ARG A 152 16.34 8.71 3.73
CA ARG A 152 17.43 7.77 3.44
C ARG A 152 18.52 7.83 4.50
N VAL A 153 18.94 9.03 4.90
CA VAL A 153 19.99 9.22 5.91
C VAL A 153 19.52 8.73 7.28
N ALA A 154 18.25 8.99 7.63
CA ALA A 154 17.65 8.44 8.85
C ALA A 154 17.61 6.90 8.83
N TYR A 155 17.29 6.30 7.67
CA TYR A 155 17.30 4.84 7.49
C TYR A 155 18.69 4.22 7.64
N GLU A 156 19.72 4.85 7.05
CA GLU A 156 21.10 4.40 7.17
C GLU A 156 21.58 4.44 8.63
N LYS A 157 21.22 5.50 9.38
CA LYS A 157 21.48 5.58 10.83
C LYS A 157 20.76 4.47 11.60
N LEU A 158 19.49 4.20 11.29
CA LEU A 158 18.72 3.12 11.91
C LEU A 158 19.37 1.75 11.68
N ASN A 159 19.84 1.48 10.47
CA ASN A 159 20.45 0.19 10.15
C ASN A 159 21.74 -0.09 10.92
N ILE A 160 22.47 0.95 11.32
CA ILE A 160 23.67 0.82 12.16
C ILE A 160 23.28 0.63 13.64
N LEU A 161 22.20 1.27 14.09
CA LEU A 161 21.78 1.29 15.50
C LEU A 161 20.93 0.09 15.93
N LEU A 162 20.14 -0.49 15.01
CA LEU A 162 19.25 -1.60 15.31
C LEU A 162 19.97 -2.94 15.17
N THR A 163 19.99 -3.69 16.27
CA THR A 163 20.39 -5.10 16.31
C THR A 163 19.27 -5.99 15.77
N ASP A 164 19.58 -7.25 15.49
CA ASP A 164 18.57 -8.23 15.08
C ASP A 164 17.55 -8.48 16.20
N GLU A 165 17.99 -8.46 17.46
CA GLU A 165 17.11 -8.56 18.63
C GLU A 165 16.12 -7.38 18.73
N ASP A 166 16.55 -6.17 18.34
CA ASP A 166 15.64 -5.03 18.23
C ASP A 166 14.65 -5.25 17.08
N ARG A 167 15.13 -5.63 15.90
CA ARG A 167 14.33 -5.69 14.65
C ARG A 167 13.10 -6.61 14.75
N VAL A 168 13.15 -7.63 15.61
CA VAL A 168 12.05 -8.58 15.81
C VAL A 168 11.01 -8.11 16.84
N GLN A 169 11.18 -6.97 17.50
CA GLN A 169 10.25 -6.49 18.53
C GLN A 169 9.05 -5.73 17.92
N ALA A 170 7.89 -5.82 18.56
CA ALA A 170 6.67 -5.11 18.15
C ALA A 170 6.85 -3.60 17.95
N ASN A 171 7.66 -2.95 18.79
CA ASN A 171 7.92 -1.51 18.68
C ASN A 171 8.59 -1.10 17.35
N PHE A 172 9.17 -2.06 16.62
CA PHE A 172 9.82 -1.84 15.34
C PHE A 172 9.09 -2.54 14.18
N TRP A 173 7.92 -3.14 14.44
CA TRP A 173 7.14 -3.85 13.43
C TRP A 173 6.85 -2.98 12.20
N ASN A 174 6.53 -1.69 12.40
CA ASN A 174 6.26 -0.75 11.31
C ASN A 174 7.44 -0.60 10.33
N LEU A 175 8.68 -0.88 10.73
CA LEU A 175 9.82 -0.89 9.83
C LEU A 175 9.76 -2.07 8.86
N THR A 176 9.39 -3.25 9.38
CA THR A 176 9.24 -4.50 8.63
C THR A 176 7.97 -4.51 7.79
N PHE A 177 6.87 -3.94 8.31
CA PHE A 177 5.60 -3.81 7.60
C PHE A 177 5.73 -2.97 6.30
N GLU A 178 6.76 -2.14 6.25
CA GLU A 178 7.11 -1.31 5.09
C GLU A 178 8.01 -2.02 4.06
N SER A 179 8.35 -3.29 4.31
CA SER A 179 9.22 -4.06 3.42
C SER A 179 8.54 -4.43 2.10
N GLU A 180 9.34 -4.46 1.05
CA GLU A 180 8.94 -4.94 -0.27
C GLU A 180 9.27 -6.43 -0.42
N TYR A 181 8.59 -7.12 -1.34
CA TYR A 181 8.92 -8.51 -1.65
C TYR A 181 10.40 -8.65 -2.05
N ASN A 182 11.04 -9.68 -1.51
CA ASN A 182 12.45 -10.02 -1.76
C ASN A 182 13.48 -8.97 -1.26
N SER A 183 13.03 -7.93 -0.54
CA SER A 183 13.93 -7.01 0.19
C SER A 183 14.70 -7.75 1.29
N VAL A 184 15.78 -7.13 1.78
CA VAL A 184 16.58 -7.68 2.89
C VAL A 184 15.72 -7.83 4.13
N GLU A 185 14.85 -6.85 4.39
CA GLU A 185 13.93 -6.79 5.51
C GLU A 185 12.87 -7.88 5.43
N PHE A 186 12.34 -8.15 4.22
CA PHE A 186 11.38 -9.23 4.01
C PHE A 186 12.02 -10.62 4.20
N LYS A 187 13.25 -10.82 3.72
CA LYS A 187 13.98 -12.08 3.96
C LYS A 187 14.29 -12.28 5.45
N PHE A 188 14.66 -11.20 6.14
CA PHE A 188 14.89 -11.22 7.57
C PHE A 188 13.60 -11.58 8.34
N LEU A 189 12.45 -11.03 7.94
CA LEU A 189 11.15 -11.41 8.48
C LEU A 189 10.90 -12.91 8.36
N LEU A 190 11.06 -13.46 7.16
CA LEU A 190 10.79 -14.88 6.90
C LEU A 190 11.74 -15.81 7.66
N ALA A 191 13.03 -15.45 7.74
CA ALA A 191 14.01 -16.21 8.50
C ALA A 191 13.72 -16.24 10.01
N ASN A 192 13.03 -15.21 10.53
CA ASN A 192 12.70 -15.05 11.95
C ASN A 192 11.19 -15.11 12.22
N LEU A 193 10.42 -15.74 11.33
CA LEU A 193 8.95 -15.67 11.33
C LEU A 193 8.34 -16.05 12.69
N PHE A 194 8.87 -17.11 13.31
CA PHE A 194 8.42 -17.57 14.63
C PHE A 194 8.61 -16.51 15.74
N VAL A 195 9.73 -15.80 15.74
CA VAL A 195 10.03 -14.76 16.75
C VAL A 195 9.17 -13.53 16.51
N PHE A 196 8.95 -13.15 15.25
CA PHE A 196 8.01 -12.08 14.90
C PHE A 196 6.59 -12.41 15.36
N LYS A 197 6.12 -13.63 15.11
CA LYS A 197 4.81 -14.12 15.58
C LYS A 197 4.68 -13.99 17.10
N GLN A 198 5.69 -14.41 17.87
CA GLN A 198 5.70 -14.27 19.33
C GLN A 198 5.66 -12.82 19.82
N ASN A 199 6.43 -11.93 19.20
CA ASN A 199 6.58 -10.56 19.68
C ASN A 199 5.48 -9.62 19.20
N VAL A 200 5.00 -9.81 17.96
CA VAL A 200 4.02 -8.93 17.29
C VAL A 200 2.61 -9.50 17.36
N GLY A 201 2.48 -10.82 17.20
CA GLY A 201 1.22 -11.54 17.09
C GLY A 201 1.07 -12.27 15.75
N ASP A 202 0.60 -13.51 15.82
CA ASP A 202 0.47 -14.41 14.67
C ASP A 202 -0.38 -13.81 13.54
N GLU A 203 -1.59 -13.36 13.87
CA GLU A 203 -2.55 -12.83 12.89
C GLU A 203 -1.98 -11.64 12.10
N GLU A 204 -1.32 -10.69 12.79
CA GLU A 204 -0.74 -9.51 12.17
C GLU A 204 0.40 -9.87 11.20
N VAL A 205 1.31 -10.72 11.66
CA VAL A 205 2.49 -11.14 10.88
C VAL A 205 2.06 -11.95 9.66
N GLU A 206 1.15 -12.91 9.83
CA GLU A 206 0.74 -13.78 8.74
C GLU A 206 -0.13 -13.05 7.71
N ASN A 207 -1.04 -12.18 8.14
CA ASN A 207 -1.83 -11.34 7.23
C ASN A 207 -0.93 -10.42 6.40
N PHE A 208 0.14 -9.89 6.99
CA PHE A 208 1.13 -9.10 6.27
C PHE A 208 1.84 -9.93 5.19
N VAL A 209 2.40 -11.09 5.56
CA VAL A 209 3.10 -11.97 4.61
C VAL A 209 2.16 -12.45 3.51
N PHE A 210 0.93 -12.86 3.85
CA PHE A 210 -0.10 -13.25 2.89
C PHE A 210 -0.41 -12.11 1.90
N SER A 211 -0.61 -10.89 2.41
CA SER A 211 -0.92 -9.71 1.59
C SER A 211 0.22 -9.32 0.66
N LEU A 212 1.48 -9.48 1.10
CA LEU A 212 2.65 -9.31 0.25
C LEU A 212 2.71 -10.38 -0.84
N CYS A 213 2.60 -11.66 -0.48
CA CYS A 213 2.63 -12.77 -1.43
C CYS A 213 1.53 -12.59 -2.49
N LYS A 214 0.30 -12.25 -2.08
CA LYS A 214 -0.82 -11.97 -2.99
C LYS A 214 -0.53 -10.83 -3.96
N ARG A 215 0.11 -9.74 -3.52
CA ARG A 215 0.51 -8.64 -4.41
C ARG A 215 1.49 -9.11 -5.48
N VAL A 216 2.44 -9.97 -5.11
CA VAL A 216 3.47 -10.50 -6.02
C VAL A 216 2.86 -11.46 -7.04
N VAL A 217 1.98 -12.35 -6.61
CA VAL A 217 1.22 -13.26 -7.49
C VAL A 217 0.43 -12.45 -8.53
N ASN A 218 -0.32 -11.44 -8.08
CA ASN A 218 -1.08 -10.57 -8.98
C ASN A 218 -0.18 -9.79 -9.94
N HIS A 219 1.00 -9.35 -9.48
CA HIS A 219 1.97 -8.64 -10.32
C HIS A 219 2.48 -9.55 -11.46
N TYR A 220 2.96 -10.75 -11.15
CA TYR A 220 3.45 -11.68 -12.17
C TYR A 220 2.34 -12.15 -13.12
N TYR A 221 1.16 -12.45 -12.59
CA TYR A 221 0.00 -12.75 -13.44
C TYR A 221 -0.30 -11.58 -14.39
N GLY A 222 -0.31 -10.34 -13.89
CA GLY A 222 -0.47 -9.13 -14.70
C GLY A 222 0.56 -9.06 -15.83
N LEU A 223 1.85 -9.20 -15.51
CA LEU A 223 2.93 -9.18 -16.50
C LEU A 223 2.81 -10.26 -17.57
N LEU A 224 2.40 -11.48 -17.20
CA LEU A 224 2.12 -12.55 -18.14
C LEU A 224 0.95 -12.19 -19.05
N MET A 225 -0.13 -11.65 -18.48
CA MET A 225 -1.32 -11.29 -19.24
C MET A 225 -1.09 -10.12 -20.21
N THR A 226 -0.17 -9.21 -19.89
CA THR A 226 0.19 -8.09 -20.76
C THR A 226 1.40 -8.38 -21.66
N ASN A 227 1.98 -9.59 -21.63
CA ASN A 227 3.24 -9.92 -22.31
C ASN A 227 4.42 -8.98 -21.96
N PHE A 228 4.44 -8.43 -20.74
CA PHE A 228 5.52 -7.57 -20.26
C PHE A 228 6.52 -8.30 -19.36
N LEU A 229 6.32 -9.60 -19.11
CA LEU A 229 7.29 -10.38 -18.36
C LEU A 229 8.55 -10.62 -19.21
N GLN A 230 9.66 -10.00 -18.82
CA GLN A 230 10.93 -10.07 -19.55
C GLN A 230 11.82 -11.24 -19.12
N ASP A 231 11.80 -11.59 -17.83
CA ASP A 231 12.68 -12.59 -17.23
C ASP A 231 11.86 -13.73 -16.63
N MET A 232 11.73 -14.81 -17.41
CA MET A 232 10.95 -15.98 -17.02
C MET A 232 11.65 -16.81 -15.94
N GLU A 233 12.99 -16.87 -15.95
CA GLU A 233 13.75 -17.66 -14.97
C GLU A 233 13.70 -17.03 -13.59
N LYS A 234 13.79 -15.69 -13.52
CA LYS A 234 13.56 -14.96 -12.27
C LYS A 234 12.14 -15.17 -11.73
N ALA A 235 11.14 -15.21 -12.60
CA ALA A 235 9.76 -15.46 -12.19
C ALA A 235 9.58 -16.89 -11.64
N LYS A 236 10.16 -17.91 -12.30
CA LYS A 236 10.16 -19.30 -11.80
C LYS A 236 10.76 -19.40 -10.40
N LEU A 237 11.87 -18.72 -10.14
CA LEU A 237 12.47 -18.69 -8.81
C LEU A 237 11.51 -18.05 -7.78
N ALA A 238 10.90 -16.92 -8.13
CA ALA A 238 9.94 -16.25 -7.26
C ALA A 238 8.72 -17.13 -6.95
N PHE A 239 8.21 -17.90 -7.91
CA PHE A 239 7.09 -18.82 -7.67
C PHE A 239 7.44 -19.94 -6.69
N LYS A 240 8.65 -20.51 -6.80
CA LYS A 240 9.13 -21.53 -5.85
C LYS A 240 9.29 -20.98 -4.43
N GLU A 241 9.83 -19.77 -4.30
CA GLU A 241 9.93 -19.07 -3.02
C GLU A 241 8.53 -18.81 -2.43
N LEU A 242 7.61 -18.27 -3.22
CA LEU A 242 6.23 -18.01 -2.80
C LEU A 242 5.52 -19.28 -2.32
N ILE A 243 5.65 -20.40 -3.04
CA ILE A 243 5.10 -21.70 -2.61
C ILE A 243 5.62 -22.07 -1.21
N SER A 244 6.93 -21.94 -0.98
CA SER A 244 7.53 -22.22 0.33
C SER A 244 6.99 -21.28 1.41
N TYR A 245 6.88 -19.98 1.14
CA TYR A 245 6.44 -19.00 2.13
C TYR A 245 4.96 -19.16 2.48
N ILE A 246 4.10 -19.30 1.46
CA ILE A 246 2.66 -19.47 1.64
C ILE A 246 2.37 -20.77 2.38
N SER A 247 3.10 -21.85 2.11
CA SER A 247 2.90 -23.15 2.79
C SER A 247 3.04 -23.05 4.32
N CYS A 248 3.88 -22.16 4.81
CA CYS A 248 4.16 -21.97 6.25
C CYS A 248 3.17 -21.05 6.98
N LEU A 249 2.20 -20.44 6.28
CA LEU A 249 1.20 -19.56 6.91
C LEU A 249 0.02 -20.36 7.47
N ASP A 250 -0.63 -19.81 8.49
CA ASP A 250 -1.89 -20.31 9.06
C ASP A 250 -3.01 -19.28 8.91
N VAL A 251 -3.28 -18.89 7.66
CA VAL A 251 -4.29 -17.87 7.33
C VAL A 251 -5.43 -18.43 6.49
N LYS A 252 -6.61 -17.83 6.67
CA LYS A 252 -7.77 -18.14 5.83
C LYS A 252 -7.47 -17.86 4.35
N ASN A 253 -7.89 -18.77 3.48
CA ASN A 253 -7.70 -18.72 2.02
C ASN A 253 -6.23 -18.84 1.55
N LYS A 254 -5.33 -19.34 2.42
CA LYS A 254 -3.96 -19.70 2.04
C LYS A 254 -3.93 -20.64 0.83
N ASP A 255 -4.80 -21.64 0.83
CA ASP A 255 -4.83 -22.66 -0.22
C ASP A 255 -5.15 -22.06 -1.58
N HIS A 256 -6.09 -21.11 -1.66
CA HIS A 256 -6.40 -20.44 -2.94
C HIS A 256 -5.20 -19.65 -3.47
N LEU A 257 -4.45 -19.00 -2.57
CA LEU A 257 -3.25 -18.28 -2.97
C LEU A 257 -2.14 -19.24 -3.41
N LEU A 258 -2.03 -20.40 -2.74
CA LEU A 258 -1.09 -21.45 -3.11
C LEU A 258 -1.41 -22.02 -4.50
N ASP A 259 -2.69 -22.33 -4.78
CA ASP A 259 -3.16 -22.80 -6.08
C ASP A 259 -2.85 -21.79 -7.20
N GLN A 260 -3.05 -20.50 -6.93
CA GLN A 260 -2.69 -19.44 -7.88
C GLN A 260 -1.20 -19.44 -8.21
N VAL A 261 -0.33 -19.61 -7.21
CA VAL A 261 1.12 -19.66 -7.45
C VAL A 261 1.53 -20.95 -8.16
N MET A 262 0.91 -22.08 -7.83
CA MET A 262 1.14 -23.35 -8.52
C MET A 262 0.76 -23.26 -10.00
N ILE A 263 -0.39 -22.66 -10.32
CA ILE A 263 -0.80 -22.37 -11.71
C ILE A 263 0.26 -21.55 -12.44
N LEU A 264 0.76 -20.47 -11.82
CA LEU A 264 1.80 -19.63 -12.42
C LEU A 264 3.11 -20.40 -12.62
N ASN A 265 3.50 -21.23 -11.65
CA ASN A 265 4.71 -22.06 -11.73
C ASN A 265 4.61 -23.06 -12.89
N TYR A 266 3.57 -23.88 -12.95
CA TYR A 266 3.40 -24.86 -14.02
C TYR A 266 3.24 -24.21 -15.39
N TYR A 267 2.51 -23.09 -15.47
CA TYR A 267 2.41 -22.31 -16.71
C TYR A 267 3.79 -21.84 -17.20
N SER A 268 4.66 -21.40 -16.28
CA SER A 268 6.02 -20.94 -16.62
C SER A 268 6.95 -22.08 -17.06
N GLU A 269 6.68 -23.30 -16.62
CA GLU A 269 7.36 -24.52 -17.04
C GLU A 269 6.80 -25.10 -18.34
N GLY A 270 5.65 -24.59 -18.81
CA GLY A 270 4.96 -25.08 -20.00
C GLY A 270 4.08 -26.30 -19.75
N ASP A 271 3.86 -26.67 -18.49
CA ASP A 271 3.09 -27.85 -18.10
C ASP A 271 1.60 -27.50 -17.93
N MET A 272 0.87 -27.44 -19.06
CA MET A 272 -0.57 -27.17 -19.05
C MET A 272 -1.36 -28.28 -18.37
N SER A 273 -0.87 -29.52 -18.39
CA SER A 273 -1.53 -30.65 -17.74
C SER A 273 -1.61 -30.44 -16.23
N GLN A 274 -0.53 -29.98 -15.61
CA GLN A 274 -0.53 -29.64 -14.19
C GLN A 274 -1.38 -28.40 -13.87
N VAL A 275 -1.39 -27.38 -14.75
CA VAL A 275 -2.33 -26.25 -14.60
C VAL A 275 -3.79 -26.76 -14.56
N LEU A 276 -4.14 -27.68 -15.47
CA LEU A 276 -5.49 -28.26 -15.53
C LEU A 276 -5.81 -29.13 -14.30
N ASN A 277 -4.83 -29.87 -13.76
CA ASN A 277 -5.00 -30.65 -12.54
C ASN A 277 -5.29 -29.76 -11.32
N VAL A 278 -4.63 -28.61 -11.21
CA VAL A 278 -4.92 -27.63 -10.15
C VAL A 278 -6.35 -27.09 -10.33
N LEU A 279 -6.74 -26.74 -11.55
CA LEU A 279 -8.10 -26.26 -11.84
C LEU A 279 -9.18 -27.31 -11.52
N ASP A 280 -8.94 -28.58 -11.84
CA ASP A 280 -9.83 -29.70 -11.46
C ASP A 280 -9.99 -29.78 -9.93
N THR A 281 -8.89 -29.62 -9.20
CA THR A 281 -8.89 -29.65 -7.73
C THR A 281 -9.70 -28.49 -7.16
N VAL A 282 -9.45 -27.26 -7.64
CA VAL A 282 -10.18 -26.05 -7.23
C VAL A 282 -11.67 -26.17 -7.57
N LEU A 283 -11.98 -26.68 -8.75
CA LEU A 283 -13.36 -26.92 -9.17
C LEU A 283 -14.05 -27.94 -8.25
N GLY A 284 -13.34 -28.98 -7.83
CA GLY A 284 -13.82 -30.01 -6.90
C GLY A 284 -14.07 -29.53 -5.46
N THR A 285 -13.53 -28.38 -5.07
CA THR A 285 -13.70 -27.80 -3.73
C THR A 285 -14.75 -26.68 -3.72
N ASP A 286 -14.35 -25.43 -3.53
CA ASP A 286 -15.23 -24.27 -3.44
C ASP A 286 -15.35 -23.49 -4.76
N ALA A 287 -14.62 -23.93 -5.79
CA ALA A 287 -14.54 -23.29 -7.09
C ALA A 287 -14.19 -21.80 -6.99
N ASP A 288 -13.14 -21.47 -6.21
CA ASP A 288 -12.63 -20.10 -6.09
C ASP A 288 -12.50 -19.42 -7.46
N GLN A 289 -13.36 -18.43 -7.68
CA GLN A 289 -13.57 -17.81 -8.98
C GLN A 289 -12.32 -17.10 -9.52
N THR A 290 -11.50 -16.56 -8.61
CA THR A 290 -10.27 -15.86 -8.99
C THR A 290 -9.26 -16.85 -9.56
N THR A 291 -9.09 -17.97 -8.88
CA THR A 291 -8.16 -19.05 -9.26
C THR A 291 -8.61 -19.73 -10.55
N MET A 292 -9.90 -20.07 -10.67
CA MET A 292 -10.47 -20.63 -11.90
C MET A 292 -10.27 -19.69 -13.10
N ALA A 293 -10.61 -18.41 -12.95
CA ALA A 293 -10.43 -17.43 -14.01
C ALA A 293 -8.97 -17.22 -14.41
N MET A 294 -8.03 -17.32 -13.45
CA MET A 294 -6.60 -17.20 -13.71
C MET A 294 -6.09 -18.35 -14.58
N GLY A 295 -6.32 -19.59 -14.17
CA GLY A 295 -5.84 -20.76 -14.91
C GLY A 295 -6.51 -20.89 -16.28
N ILE A 296 -7.83 -20.71 -16.37
CA ILE A 296 -8.55 -20.78 -17.67
C ILE A 296 -7.97 -19.79 -18.68
N ARG A 297 -7.71 -18.54 -18.26
CA ARG A 297 -7.13 -17.52 -19.15
C ARG A 297 -5.71 -17.84 -19.57
N LEU A 298 -4.92 -18.47 -18.71
CA LEU A 298 -3.54 -18.85 -19.03
C LEU A 298 -3.51 -20.00 -20.03
N VAL A 299 -4.31 -21.05 -19.82
CA VAL A 299 -4.44 -22.15 -20.78
C VAL A 299 -5.04 -21.65 -22.10
N GLU A 300 -6.02 -20.75 -22.09
CA GLU A 300 -6.55 -20.14 -23.32
C GLU A 300 -5.45 -19.47 -24.20
N ARG A 301 -4.35 -19.00 -23.60
CA ARG A 301 -3.25 -18.35 -24.32
C ARG A 301 -2.23 -19.31 -24.94
N LYS A 302 -1.94 -20.43 -24.27
CA LYS A 302 -0.81 -21.32 -24.64
C LYS A 302 -1.18 -22.80 -24.75
N GLY A 303 -2.35 -23.19 -24.26
CA GLY A 303 -2.85 -24.55 -24.35
C GLY A 303 -3.09 -24.98 -25.79
N ASN A 304 -2.90 -26.27 -26.03
CA ASN A 304 -3.22 -26.89 -27.30
C ASN A 304 -4.73 -27.22 -27.38
N LYS A 305 -5.16 -27.86 -28.47
CA LYS A 305 -6.57 -28.20 -28.68
C LYS A 305 -7.14 -29.15 -27.60
N GLU A 306 -6.34 -30.07 -27.10
CA GLU A 306 -6.73 -31.02 -26.04
C GLU A 306 -6.89 -30.31 -24.68
N ASP A 307 -5.98 -29.38 -24.37
CA ASP A 307 -6.06 -28.55 -23.17
C ASP A 307 -7.35 -27.70 -23.17
N LEU A 308 -7.70 -27.10 -24.32
CA LEU A 308 -8.93 -26.31 -24.47
C LEU A 308 -10.18 -27.17 -24.35
N GLN A 309 -10.16 -28.40 -24.87
CA GLN A 309 -11.25 -29.37 -24.70
C GLN A 309 -11.48 -29.70 -23.22
N ARG A 310 -10.39 -29.93 -22.46
CA ARG A 310 -10.47 -30.19 -21.02
C ARG A 310 -11.05 -29.00 -20.26
N ILE A 311 -10.68 -27.78 -20.63
CA ILE A 311 -11.31 -26.58 -20.05
C ILE A 311 -12.79 -26.52 -20.32
N ILE A 312 -13.23 -26.74 -21.57
CA ILE A 312 -14.66 -26.68 -21.90
C ILE A 312 -15.47 -27.68 -21.06
N ALA A 313 -14.89 -28.83 -20.71
CA ALA A 313 -15.55 -29.79 -19.83
C ALA A 313 -15.82 -29.25 -18.41
N PHE A 314 -15.14 -28.18 -17.98
CA PHE A 314 -15.38 -27.54 -16.67
C PHE A 314 -16.60 -26.62 -16.66
N GLU A 315 -17.13 -26.25 -17.83
CA GLU A 315 -18.13 -25.18 -17.97
C GLU A 315 -19.37 -25.41 -17.12
N ASP A 316 -20.01 -26.57 -17.24
CA ASP A 316 -21.27 -26.85 -16.56
C ASP A 316 -21.11 -26.85 -15.04
N ASP A 317 -20.06 -27.50 -14.53
CA ASP A 317 -19.79 -27.57 -13.10
C ASP A 317 -19.40 -26.20 -12.54
N LEU A 318 -18.57 -25.45 -13.27
CA LEU A 318 -18.20 -24.09 -12.87
C LEU A 318 -19.42 -23.18 -12.85
N LEU A 319 -20.32 -23.24 -13.84
CA LEU A 319 -21.55 -22.45 -13.86
C LEU A 319 -22.48 -22.82 -12.70
N ALA A 320 -22.61 -24.10 -12.39
CA ALA A 320 -23.43 -24.60 -11.29
C ALA A 320 -22.94 -24.06 -9.93
N LYS A 321 -21.62 -24.09 -9.70
CA LYS A 321 -20.96 -23.62 -8.46
C LYS A 321 -20.81 -22.10 -8.38
N SER A 322 -20.98 -21.39 -9.49
CA SER A 322 -20.78 -19.94 -9.54
C SER A 322 -22.03 -19.14 -9.12
N PRO A 323 -21.85 -17.98 -8.46
CA PRO A 323 -22.94 -17.04 -8.21
C PRO A 323 -23.63 -16.58 -9.49
N GLU A 324 -24.95 -16.39 -9.46
CA GLU A 324 -25.77 -16.02 -10.62
C GLU A 324 -25.22 -14.79 -11.37
N LYS A 325 -24.78 -13.77 -10.62
CA LYS A 325 -24.17 -12.54 -11.17
C LYS A 325 -22.91 -12.78 -12.01
N SER A 326 -22.22 -13.90 -11.81
CA SER A 326 -20.98 -14.26 -12.51
C SER A 326 -21.22 -15.15 -13.74
N ARG A 327 -22.33 -15.90 -13.77
CA ARG A 327 -22.60 -16.93 -14.79
C ARG A 327 -22.56 -16.40 -16.22
N MET A 328 -23.14 -15.23 -16.48
CA MET A 328 -23.11 -14.63 -17.82
C MET A 328 -21.68 -14.29 -18.28
N ALA A 329 -20.82 -13.83 -17.37
CA ALA A 329 -19.42 -13.53 -17.71
C ALA A 329 -18.63 -14.82 -17.98
N ILE A 330 -18.88 -15.87 -17.20
CA ILE A 330 -18.29 -17.19 -17.36
C ILE A 330 -18.70 -17.80 -18.70
N GLN A 331 -19.99 -17.79 -19.03
CA GLN A 331 -20.51 -18.30 -20.30
C GLN A 331 -19.81 -17.64 -21.50
N LYS A 332 -19.67 -16.31 -21.49
CA LYS A 332 -18.95 -15.57 -22.54
C LYS A 332 -17.49 -15.98 -22.69
N VAL A 333 -16.83 -16.42 -21.62
CA VAL A 333 -15.46 -16.94 -21.69
C VAL A 333 -15.45 -18.29 -22.40
N PHE A 334 -16.34 -19.22 -22.03
CA PHE A 334 -16.40 -20.54 -22.66
C PHE A 334 -16.86 -20.48 -24.13
N ASP A 335 -17.84 -19.65 -24.46
CA ASP A 335 -18.27 -19.44 -25.85
C ASP A 335 -17.11 -18.95 -26.74
N ARG A 336 -16.27 -18.05 -26.20
CA ARG A 336 -15.07 -17.58 -26.89
C ARG A 336 -14.04 -18.71 -27.08
N ILE A 337 -13.84 -19.56 -26.08
CA ILE A 337 -12.90 -20.69 -26.16
C ILE A 337 -13.39 -21.73 -27.18
N LYS A 338 -14.68 -22.07 -27.15
CA LYS A 338 -15.31 -22.97 -28.15
C LYS A 338 -15.13 -22.44 -29.58
N GLY A 339 -15.23 -21.12 -29.77
CA GLY A 339 -15.01 -20.50 -31.07
C GLY A 339 -13.55 -20.54 -31.59
N LYS A 340 -12.58 -20.93 -30.75
CA LYS A 340 -11.17 -21.12 -31.15
C LYS A 340 -10.83 -22.55 -31.54
N MET A 341 -11.72 -23.51 -31.26
CA MET A 341 -11.56 -24.92 -31.63
C MET A 341 -11.95 -25.20 -33.07
#